data_AF-A0A815RPY8-F1
#
_entry.id   AF-A0A815RPY8-F1
#
_cell.length_a   1.000
_cell.length_b   1.000
_cell.length_c   1.000
_cell.angle_alpha   90.00
_cell.angle_beta   90.00
_cell.angle_gamma   90.00
#
_symmetry.space_group_name_H-M   'P 1'
#
loop_
_entity.id
_entity.type
_entity.pdbx_description
1 polymer ?
#
loop_
_entity_poly.entity_id
_entity_poly.type
_entity_poly.pdbx_seq_one_letter_code
_entity_poly.pdbx_strand_id
1 'polypeptide(L)'
;MMYCMLFVSLVLIKFNESYIIKATSPINQTCLNFGHANNCHFYKCFEERFPCGSSYWILKWGYKYCTRMQKSLSNFDKNGQELIEQISACLTNKLIKLHYYTMKHINCEQLRVAGQRMVHECYMSSSALFCKAFQGKNRDCLIELIDNEDRQDLTIVRTLISVGQTCRPKKRLADMRPSGKTNQCISSPML
;
A
#
# COMPACT_ATOMS: atom_id res chain seq x y z
N MET A 1 -8.80 45.48 28.60
CA MET A 1 -7.73 44.49 28.35
C MET A 1 -7.68 43.53 29.52
N MET A 2 -7.33 42.26 29.31
CA MET A 2 -7.03 41.26 30.35
C MET A 2 -8.12 40.24 30.74
N TYR A 3 -8.66 39.48 29.77
CA TYR A 3 -9.17 38.12 30.00
C TYR A 3 -9.04 37.29 28.70
N CYS A 4 -7.87 36.70 28.43
CA CYS A 4 -7.66 35.83 27.25
C CYS A 4 -6.58 34.74 27.47
N MET A 5 -6.43 34.22 28.70
CA MET A 5 -5.29 33.36 29.06
C MET A 5 -5.64 32.17 29.97
N LEU A 6 -6.87 31.63 29.97
CA LEU A 6 -7.21 30.45 30.79
C LEU A 6 -8.13 29.44 30.08
N PHE A 7 -7.73 28.97 28.89
CA PHE A 7 -8.30 27.77 28.26
C PHE A 7 -7.21 26.91 27.58
N VAL A 8 -6.07 26.70 28.25
CA VAL A 8 -4.94 25.88 27.73
C VAL A 8 -4.65 24.70 28.66
N SER A 9 -5.66 23.94 29.11
CA SER A 9 -5.38 22.87 30.09
C SER A 9 -6.18 21.58 30.00
N LEU A 10 -6.94 21.28 28.94
CA LEU A 10 -7.66 19.99 28.84
C LEU A 10 -7.77 19.42 27.43
N VAL A 11 -6.69 19.47 26.65
CA VAL A 11 -6.52 18.59 25.49
C VAL A 11 -5.10 18.05 25.56
N LEU A 12 -4.90 16.76 25.26
CA LEU A 12 -3.62 16.01 25.17
C LEU A 12 -3.36 14.92 26.24
N ILE A 13 -4.38 14.22 26.71
CA ILE A 13 -4.19 12.78 27.00
C ILE A 13 -5.35 12.01 26.37
N LYS A 14 -5.38 11.94 25.03
CA LYS A 14 -6.19 10.94 24.34
C LYS A 14 -5.27 9.79 23.91
N PHE A 15 -5.41 8.70 24.66
CA PHE A 15 -5.20 7.31 24.26
C PHE A 15 -3.83 6.96 23.66
N ASN A 16 -2.90 6.62 24.55
CA ASN A 16 -1.93 5.56 24.25
C ASN A 16 -2.66 4.20 24.36
N GLU A 17 -3.66 3.97 23.49
CA GLU A 17 -4.19 2.61 23.33
C GLU A 17 -3.02 1.71 22.94
N SER A 18 -2.87 0.60 23.64
CA SER A 18 -1.83 -0.38 23.33
C SER A 18 -1.96 -0.80 21.87
N TYR A 19 -1.07 -0.30 21.01
CA TYR A 19 -0.93 -0.67 19.60
C TYR A 19 -0.57 -2.14 19.39
N ILE A 20 -0.38 -2.90 20.48
CA ILE A 20 -0.10 -4.33 20.46
C ILE A 20 -1.43 -5.09 20.51
N ILE A 21 -1.74 -5.79 19.41
CA ILE A 21 -2.93 -6.61 19.24
C ILE A 21 -2.53 -8.08 19.34
N LYS A 22 -3.22 -8.83 20.21
CA LYS A 22 -3.09 -10.28 20.29
C LYS A 22 -3.91 -10.92 19.17
N ALA A 23 -3.43 -12.07 18.68
CA ALA A 23 -4.18 -12.88 17.75
C ALA A 23 -5.56 -13.27 18.35
N THR A 24 -6.64 -13.02 17.62
CA THR A 24 -8.01 -13.36 18.01
C THR A 24 -8.36 -14.80 17.64
N SER A 25 -7.62 -15.41 16.71
CA SER A 25 -7.87 -16.75 16.17
C SER A 25 -6.57 -17.51 15.88
N PRO A 26 -6.63 -18.86 15.79
CA PRO A 26 -5.51 -19.67 15.34
C PRO A 26 -5.02 -19.28 13.93
N ILE A 27 -3.85 -19.77 13.55
CA ILE A 27 -3.35 -19.60 12.18
C ILE A 27 -4.31 -20.32 11.22
N ASN A 28 -4.84 -19.61 10.23
CA ASN A 28 -5.71 -20.18 9.21
C ASN A 28 -4.91 -20.48 7.93
N GLN A 29 -4.81 -21.76 7.55
CA GLN A 29 -4.07 -22.17 6.35
C GLN A 29 -4.70 -21.63 5.07
N THR A 30 -6.03 -21.51 5.00
CA THR A 30 -6.73 -20.90 3.86
C THR A 30 -6.33 -19.43 3.70
N CYS A 31 -6.14 -18.70 4.81
CA CYS A 31 -5.64 -17.33 4.75
C CYS A 31 -4.22 -17.27 4.16
N LEU A 32 -3.31 -18.13 4.62
CA LEU A 32 -1.96 -18.22 4.05
C LEU A 32 -2.01 -18.55 2.54
N ASN A 33 -2.90 -19.46 2.14
CA ASN A 33 -3.08 -19.82 0.74
C ASN A 33 -3.58 -18.63 -0.10
N PHE A 34 -4.47 -17.77 0.43
CA PHE A 34 -4.82 -16.52 -0.24
C PHE A 34 -3.60 -15.61 -0.44
N GLY A 35 -2.74 -15.49 0.56
CA GLY A 35 -1.52 -14.69 0.44
C GLY A 35 -0.56 -15.24 -0.61
N HIS A 36 -0.34 -16.56 -0.64
CA HIS A 36 0.48 -17.21 -1.67
C HIS A 36 -0.10 -17.09 -3.08
N ALA A 37 -1.44 -17.09 -3.21
CA ALA A 37 -2.13 -16.89 -4.47
C ALA A 37 -2.31 -15.41 -4.86
N ASN A 38 -1.71 -14.47 -4.12
CA ASN A 38 -1.89 -13.03 -4.32
C ASN A 38 -3.36 -12.59 -4.36
N ASN A 39 -4.20 -13.24 -3.55
CA ASN A 39 -5.62 -12.93 -3.42
C ASN A 39 -5.83 -11.88 -2.33
N CYS A 40 -6.51 -10.78 -2.65
CA CYS A 40 -6.74 -9.68 -1.71
C CYS A 40 -7.52 -10.08 -0.45
N HIS A 41 -8.24 -11.21 -0.47
CA HIS A 41 -8.88 -11.75 0.72
C HIS A 41 -7.89 -12.07 1.85
N PHE A 42 -6.60 -12.27 1.54
CA PHE A 42 -5.53 -12.38 2.52
C PHE A 42 -5.55 -11.22 3.53
N TYR A 43 -5.70 -9.98 3.07
CA TYR A 43 -5.69 -8.81 3.95
C TYR A 43 -6.90 -8.77 4.89
N LYS A 44 -8.07 -9.24 4.44
CA LYS A 44 -9.26 -9.34 5.30
C LYS A 44 -9.07 -10.38 6.39
N CYS A 45 -8.64 -11.58 6.03
CA CYS A 45 -8.34 -12.61 7.03
C CYS A 45 -7.17 -12.24 7.96
N PHE A 46 -6.19 -11.46 7.47
CA PHE A 46 -5.13 -10.91 8.30
C PHE A 46 -5.73 -9.99 9.37
N GLU A 47 -6.57 -9.05 8.96
CA GLU A 47 -7.25 -8.11 9.85
C GLU A 47 -8.18 -8.82 10.85
N GLU A 48 -8.92 -9.85 10.42
CA GLU A 48 -9.78 -10.64 11.32
C GLU A 48 -8.97 -11.27 12.46
N ARG A 49 -7.76 -11.75 12.15
CA ARG A 49 -6.86 -12.34 13.15
C ARG A 49 -6.20 -11.27 14.03
N PHE A 50 -5.91 -10.11 13.48
CA PHE A 50 -5.31 -8.98 14.18
C PHE A 50 -6.06 -7.68 13.89
N PRO A 51 -7.14 -7.39 14.63
CA PRO A 51 -8.02 -6.26 14.34
C PRO A 51 -7.37 -4.93 14.75
N CYS A 52 -6.48 -4.43 13.90
CA CYS A 52 -5.84 -3.12 14.07
C CYS A 52 -6.83 -1.97 13.84
N GLY A 53 -7.81 -2.17 12.96
CA GLY A 53 -8.80 -1.19 12.52
C GLY A 53 -8.56 -0.72 11.08
N SER A 54 -9.63 -0.19 10.47
CA SER A 54 -9.63 0.28 9.07
C SER A 54 -8.68 1.43 8.77
N SER A 55 -8.20 2.15 9.80
CA SER A 55 -7.22 3.22 9.69
C SER A 55 -5.78 2.72 9.53
N TYR A 56 -5.52 1.43 9.80
CA TYR A 56 -4.18 0.84 9.77
C TYR A 56 -3.85 0.16 8.45
N TRP A 57 -2.57 -0.18 8.30
CA TRP A 57 -1.95 -0.51 7.02
C TRP A 57 -2.59 -1.69 6.29
N ILE A 58 -3.00 -2.76 6.99
CA ILE A 58 -3.53 -3.97 6.36
C ILE A 58 -4.76 -3.68 5.52
N LEU A 59 -5.73 -2.93 6.05
CA LEU A 59 -6.92 -2.54 5.28
C LEU A 59 -6.72 -1.24 4.49
N LYS A 60 -6.21 -0.17 5.14
CA LYS A 60 -6.08 1.16 4.53
C LYS A 60 -5.18 1.15 3.30
N TRP A 61 -4.11 0.36 3.33
CA TRP A 61 -3.15 0.27 2.23
C TRP A 61 -3.18 -1.09 1.55
N GLY A 62 -2.95 -2.18 2.29
CA GLY A 62 -2.82 -3.52 1.73
C GLY A 62 -4.05 -3.95 0.89
N TYR A 63 -5.20 -4.06 1.53
CA TYR A 63 -6.46 -4.46 0.88
C TYR A 63 -6.89 -3.45 -0.20
N LYS A 64 -6.88 -2.16 0.14
CA LYS A 64 -7.28 -1.07 -0.77
C LYS A 64 -6.51 -1.12 -2.09
N TYR A 65 -5.18 -1.16 -2.05
CA TYR A 65 -4.37 -1.15 -3.27
C TYR A 65 -4.35 -2.50 -3.97
N CYS A 66 -4.40 -3.62 -3.24
CA CYS A 66 -4.55 -4.93 -3.86
C CYS A 66 -5.80 -4.99 -4.74
N THR A 67 -6.96 -4.58 -4.20
CA THR A 67 -8.22 -4.63 -4.94
C THR A 67 -8.26 -3.67 -6.12
N ARG A 68 -7.67 -2.48 -6.00
CA ARG A 68 -7.52 -1.53 -7.12
C ARG A 68 -6.66 -2.11 -8.23
N MET A 69 -5.50 -2.64 -7.87
CA MET A 69 -4.59 -3.26 -8.83
C MET A 69 -5.26 -4.40 -9.59
N GLN A 70 -5.99 -5.29 -8.89
CA GLN A 70 -6.73 -6.38 -9.53
C GLN A 70 -7.84 -5.87 -10.47
N LYS A 71 -8.62 -4.86 -10.06
CA LYS A 71 -9.73 -4.30 -10.87
C LYS A 71 -9.24 -3.56 -12.11
N SER A 72 -8.09 -2.91 -12.02
CA SER A 72 -7.50 -2.13 -13.11
C SER A 72 -6.51 -2.93 -13.96
N LEU A 73 -6.23 -4.20 -13.64
CA LEU A 73 -5.18 -4.98 -14.28
C LEU A 73 -5.32 -5.02 -15.81
N SER A 74 -6.54 -5.18 -16.32
CA SER A 74 -6.85 -5.18 -17.76
C SER A 74 -6.59 -3.85 -18.48
N ASN A 75 -6.44 -2.76 -17.73
CA ASN A 75 -6.12 -1.44 -18.31
C ASN A 75 -4.63 -1.30 -18.63
N PHE A 76 -3.77 -2.16 -18.07
CA PHE A 76 -2.34 -2.17 -18.33
C PHE A 76 -1.99 -3.02 -19.55
N ASP A 77 -0.89 -2.67 -20.22
CA ASP A 77 -0.26 -3.57 -21.18
C ASP A 77 0.46 -4.73 -20.46
N LYS A 78 1.04 -5.65 -21.23
CA LYS A 78 1.75 -6.82 -20.69
C LYS A 78 2.81 -6.48 -19.64
N ASN A 79 3.64 -5.45 -19.86
CA ASN A 79 4.67 -5.06 -18.90
C ASN A 79 4.05 -4.46 -17.62
N GLY A 80 2.97 -3.71 -17.76
CA GLY A 80 2.26 -3.13 -16.62
C GLY A 80 1.55 -4.20 -15.78
N GLN A 81 0.93 -5.18 -16.42
CA GLN A 81 0.33 -6.34 -15.74
C GLN A 81 1.37 -7.12 -14.96
N GLU A 82 2.48 -7.48 -15.61
CA GLU A 82 3.59 -8.21 -14.99
C GLU A 82 4.17 -7.45 -13.79
N LEU A 83 4.32 -6.12 -13.91
CA LEU A 83 4.80 -5.28 -12.80
C LEU A 83 3.85 -5.33 -11.60
N ILE A 84 2.55 -5.19 -11.83
CA ILE A 84 1.53 -5.21 -10.77
C ILE A 84 1.49 -6.55 -10.07
N GLU A 85 1.52 -7.64 -10.83
CA GLU A 85 1.54 -9.00 -10.30
C GLU A 85 2.80 -9.24 -9.46
N GLN A 86 3.97 -8.83 -9.97
CA GLN A 86 5.25 -8.99 -9.27
C GLN A 86 5.29 -8.22 -7.94
N ILE A 87 4.82 -6.96 -7.93
CA ILE A 87 4.77 -6.14 -6.71
C ILE A 87 3.79 -6.74 -5.70
N SER A 88 2.60 -7.12 -6.16
CA SER A 88 1.54 -7.65 -5.28
C SER A 88 1.97 -8.98 -4.65
N ALA A 89 2.54 -9.89 -5.45
CA ALA A 89 3.11 -11.15 -4.97
C ALA A 89 4.31 -10.91 -4.03
N CYS A 90 5.17 -9.93 -4.29
CA CYS A 90 6.26 -9.59 -3.39
C CYS A 90 5.75 -9.14 -2.01
N LEU A 91 4.72 -8.29 -1.96
CA LEU A 91 4.18 -7.74 -0.72
C LEU A 91 3.57 -8.82 0.18
N THR A 92 2.69 -9.64 -0.37
CA THR A 92 2.06 -10.75 0.37
C THR A 92 3.10 -11.76 0.85
N ASN A 93 4.07 -12.11 -0.01
CA ASN A 93 5.15 -13.00 0.38
C ASN A 93 6.03 -12.43 1.49
N LYS A 94 6.32 -11.12 1.51
CA LYS A 94 7.07 -10.51 2.61
C LYS A 94 6.31 -10.56 3.93
N LEU A 95 5.00 -10.29 3.93
CA LEU A 95 4.17 -10.42 5.13
C LEU A 95 4.19 -11.84 5.70
N ILE A 96 4.15 -12.85 4.83
CA ILE A 96 4.22 -14.27 5.23
C ILE A 96 5.61 -14.64 5.73
N LYS A 97 6.67 -14.34 4.96
CA LYS A 97 8.06 -14.72 5.28
C LYS A 97 8.61 -14.00 6.51
N LEU A 98 8.16 -12.77 6.78
CA LEU A 98 8.50 -12.04 8.01
C LEU A 98 7.60 -12.45 9.19
N HIS A 99 6.80 -13.50 9.03
CA HIS A 99 5.97 -14.10 10.07
C HIS A 99 4.90 -13.19 10.68
N TYR A 100 4.58 -12.05 10.06
CA TYR A 100 3.59 -11.12 10.60
C TYR A 100 2.23 -11.76 10.83
N TYR A 101 1.77 -12.64 9.92
CA TYR A 101 0.50 -13.36 10.09
C TYR A 101 0.56 -14.47 11.16
N THR A 102 1.71 -15.11 11.32
CA THR A 102 1.88 -16.28 12.21
C THR A 102 2.28 -15.91 13.64
N MET A 103 2.50 -14.63 13.92
CA MET A 103 2.82 -14.13 15.27
C MET A 103 1.66 -14.32 16.26
N LYS A 104 1.97 -14.32 17.57
CA LYS A 104 0.97 -14.32 18.65
C LYS A 104 0.42 -12.93 18.95
N HIS A 105 1.22 -11.90 18.69
CA HIS A 105 0.86 -10.50 18.84
C HIS A 105 1.57 -9.67 17.77
N ILE A 106 0.98 -8.56 17.35
CA ILE A 106 1.62 -7.58 16.46
C ILE A 106 1.47 -6.19 17.04
N ASN A 107 2.42 -5.31 16.72
CA ASN A 107 2.23 -3.88 16.91
C ASN A 107 1.76 -3.27 15.59
N CYS A 108 0.53 -2.74 15.57
CA CYS A 108 -0.11 -2.23 14.35
C CYS A 108 0.64 -1.05 13.72
N GLU A 109 1.27 -0.21 14.54
CA GLU A 109 2.05 0.93 14.06
C GLU A 109 3.40 0.48 13.50
N GLN A 110 4.07 -0.46 14.16
CA GLN A 110 5.30 -1.07 13.61
C GLN A 110 5.00 -1.82 12.30
N LEU A 111 3.85 -2.50 12.21
CA LEU A 111 3.40 -3.13 10.97
C LEU A 111 3.13 -2.09 9.87
N ARG A 112 2.58 -0.91 10.20
CA ARG A 112 2.39 0.18 9.24
C ARG A 112 3.72 0.68 8.67
N VAL A 113 4.70 0.94 9.53
CA VAL A 113 6.05 1.37 9.12
C VAL A 113 6.74 0.29 8.29
N ALA A 114 6.65 -0.98 8.74
CA ALA A 114 7.20 -2.10 7.99
C ALA A 114 6.52 -2.26 6.63
N GLY A 115 5.21 -2.10 6.55
CA GLY A 115 4.42 -2.14 5.34
C GLY A 115 4.88 -1.13 4.30
N GLN A 116 5.08 0.13 4.73
CA GLN A 116 5.65 1.18 3.88
C GLN A 116 7.03 0.80 3.32
N ARG A 117 7.91 0.26 4.17
CA ARG A 117 9.23 -0.23 3.75
C ARG A 117 9.12 -1.40 2.77
N MET A 118 8.22 -2.35 3.00
CA MET A 118 8.01 -3.50 2.11
C MET A 118 7.55 -3.06 0.72
N VAL A 119 6.70 -2.04 0.62
CA VAL A 119 6.32 -1.41 -0.67
C VAL A 119 7.56 -0.90 -1.39
N HIS A 120 8.40 -0.12 -0.72
CA HIS A 120 9.64 0.37 -1.30
C HIS A 120 10.56 -0.76 -1.81
N GLU A 121 10.80 -1.76 -0.98
CA GLU A 121 11.63 -2.92 -1.32
C GLU A 121 11.08 -3.71 -2.51
N CYS A 122 9.76 -3.92 -2.59
CA CYS A 122 9.13 -4.64 -3.68
C CYS A 122 9.25 -3.91 -5.02
N TYR A 123 9.04 -2.60 -5.03
CA TYR A 123 9.30 -1.79 -6.21
C TYR A 123 10.80 -1.77 -6.58
N MET A 124 11.70 -1.70 -5.60
CA MET A 124 13.16 -1.77 -5.85
C MET A 124 13.58 -3.08 -6.50
N SER A 125 13.12 -4.20 -5.96
CA SER A 125 13.40 -5.53 -6.50
C SER A 125 12.84 -5.72 -7.91
N SER A 126 11.82 -4.95 -8.28
CA SER A 126 11.19 -4.97 -9.60
C SER A 126 11.64 -3.81 -10.49
N SER A 127 12.72 -3.10 -10.14
CA SER A 127 13.14 -1.85 -10.78
C SER A 127 13.35 -1.96 -12.30
N ALA A 128 13.96 -3.05 -12.78
CA ALA A 128 14.15 -3.26 -14.21
C ALA A 128 12.82 -3.36 -14.98
N LEU A 129 11.84 -4.08 -14.42
CA LEU A 129 10.50 -4.19 -15.00
C LEU A 129 9.74 -2.88 -14.86
N PHE A 130 9.86 -2.20 -13.71
CA PHE A 130 9.32 -0.88 -13.49
C PHE A 130 9.77 0.10 -14.57
N CYS A 131 11.06 0.14 -14.90
CA CYS A 131 11.57 1.06 -15.92
C CYS A 131 11.02 0.79 -17.33
N LYS A 132 10.72 -0.49 -17.64
CA LYS A 132 10.07 -0.90 -18.89
C LYS A 132 8.57 -0.58 -18.89
N ALA A 133 7.90 -0.81 -17.77
CA ALA A 133 6.47 -0.63 -17.63
C ALA A 133 6.07 0.84 -17.44
N PHE A 134 6.90 1.66 -16.79
CA PHE A 134 6.59 3.05 -16.43
C PHE A 134 6.78 4.02 -17.61
N GLN A 135 5.91 3.88 -18.61
CA GLN A 135 5.80 4.73 -19.79
C GLN A 135 4.40 4.67 -20.40
N GLY A 136 4.04 5.66 -21.22
CA GLY A 136 2.76 5.69 -21.94
C GLY A 136 1.54 5.46 -21.05
N LYS A 137 0.63 4.58 -21.49
CA LYS A 137 -0.61 4.24 -20.78
C LYS A 137 -0.38 3.68 -19.38
N ASN A 138 0.59 2.78 -19.22
CA ASN A 138 0.89 2.17 -17.92
C ASN A 138 1.31 3.19 -16.87
N ARG A 139 2.12 4.18 -17.25
CA ARG A 139 2.52 5.27 -16.35
C ARG A 139 1.28 6.01 -15.85
N ASP A 140 0.41 6.42 -16.77
CA ASP A 140 -0.79 7.18 -16.45
C ASP A 140 -1.70 6.35 -15.53
N CYS A 141 -1.88 5.06 -15.83
CA CYS A 141 -2.67 4.15 -15.02
C CYS A 141 -2.05 3.89 -13.63
N LEU A 142 -0.73 3.78 -13.50
CA LEU A 142 -0.06 3.63 -12.21
C LEU A 142 -0.24 4.87 -11.33
N ILE A 143 -0.17 6.07 -11.90
CA ILE A 143 -0.39 7.33 -11.17
C ILE A 143 -1.86 7.43 -10.71
N GLU A 144 -2.79 7.01 -11.55
CA GLU A 144 -4.22 7.01 -11.23
C GLU A 144 -4.62 5.99 -10.16
N LEU A 145 -3.90 4.86 -10.05
CA LEU A 145 -4.12 3.91 -8.95
C LEU A 145 -3.95 4.55 -7.57
N ILE A 146 -3.05 5.54 -7.45
CA ILE A 146 -2.77 6.26 -6.21
C ILE A 146 -3.89 7.24 -5.91
N ASP A 147 -4.56 6.98 -4.80
CA ASP A 147 -5.71 7.75 -4.36
C ASP A 147 -5.35 9.21 -4.06
N ASN A 148 -6.26 10.14 -4.33
CA ASN A 148 -5.99 11.56 -4.10
C ASN A 148 -5.60 11.87 -2.65
N GLU A 149 -6.24 11.21 -1.68
CA GLU A 149 -5.89 11.33 -0.26
C GLU A 149 -4.48 10.81 0.03
N ASP A 150 -4.09 9.70 -0.60
CA ASP A 150 -2.80 9.05 -0.39
C ASP A 150 -1.67 9.68 -1.23
N ARG A 151 -1.99 10.52 -2.23
CA ARG A 151 -0.98 11.32 -2.95
C ARG A 151 -0.29 12.33 -2.04
N GLN A 152 -0.96 12.76 -0.98
CA GLN A 152 -0.39 13.61 0.07
C GLN A 152 0.54 12.81 1.00
N ASP A 153 0.32 11.50 1.13
CA ASP A 153 1.29 10.58 1.74
C ASP A 153 2.46 10.38 0.77
N LEU A 154 3.49 11.19 0.96
CA LEU A 154 4.68 11.22 0.12
C LEU A 154 5.43 9.88 0.06
N THR A 155 5.06 8.86 0.85
CA THR A 155 5.77 7.58 0.89
C THR A 155 5.72 6.82 -0.43
N ILE A 156 4.55 6.71 -1.06
CA ILE A 156 4.43 6.03 -2.36
C ILE A 156 5.09 6.85 -3.46
N VAL A 157 4.92 8.18 -3.45
CA VAL A 157 5.55 9.09 -4.41
C VAL A 157 7.07 9.00 -4.31
N ARG A 158 7.64 9.06 -3.09
CA ARG A 158 9.08 8.89 -2.86
C ARG A 158 9.58 7.52 -3.32
N THR A 159 8.79 6.47 -3.10
CA THR A 159 9.11 5.13 -3.61
C THR A 159 9.23 5.16 -5.12
N LEU A 160 8.21 5.68 -5.82
CA LEU A 160 8.24 5.77 -7.28
C LEU A 160 9.42 6.61 -7.77
N ILE A 161 9.70 7.78 -7.16
CA ILE A 161 10.86 8.62 -7.50
C ILE A 161 12.16 7.85 -7.35
N SER A 162 12.35 7.19 -6.21
CA SER A 162 13.55 6.43 -5.92
C SER A 162 13.75 5.30 -6.94
N VAL A 163 12.68 4.61 -7.33
CA VAL A 163 12.73 3.57 -8.36
C VAL A 163 12.99 4.15 -9.73
N GLY A 164 12.36 5.27 -10.07
CA GLY A 164 12.57 6.00 -11.31
C GLY A 164 14.02 6.46 -11.52
N GLN A 165 14.75 6.74 -10.43
CA GLN A 165 16.17 7.11 -10.48
C GLN A 165 17.08 5.94 -10.89
N THR A 166 16.62 4.69 -10.81
CA THR A 166 17.35 3.51 -11.29
C THR A 166 17.22 3.30 -12.80
N CYS A 167 16.24 3.97 -13.45
CA CYS A 167 15.97 3.82 -14.88
C CYS A 167 17.00 4.53 -15.77
N ARG A 168 17.09 4.07 -17.02
CA ARG A 168 17.85 4.71 -18.10
C ARG A 168 16.94 4.95 -19.32
N PRO A 169 16.62 6.20 -19.68
CA PRO A 169 16.90 7.42 -18.93
C PRO A 169 16.17 7.45 -17.57
N LYS A 170 16.70 8.22 -16.61
CA LYS A 170 16.08 8.38 -15.27
C LYS A 170 14.69 8.99 -15.39
N LYS A 171 13.71 8.43 -14.69
CA LYS A 171 12.36 9.00 -14.58
C LYS A 171 12.35 10.04 -13.46
N ARG A 172 11.95 11.27 -13.78
CA ARG A 172 11.94 12.44 -12.88
C ARG A 172 10.56 12.60 -12.24
N LEU A 173 10.45 13.46 -11.21
CA LEU A 173 9.16 13.83 -10.61
C LEU A 173 8.17 14.38 -11.65
N ALA A 174 8.64 15.10 -12.67
CA ALA A 174 7.80 15.58 -13.76
C ALA A 174 7.12 14.45 -14.56
N ASP A 175 7.77 13.28 -14.65
CA ASP A 175 7.21 12.09 -15.29
C ASP A 175 6.15 11.40 -14.43
N MET A 176 5.96 11.84 -13.18
CA MET A 176 4.96 11.29 -12.26
C MET A 176 3.68 12.13 -12.19
N ARG A 177 3.58 13.16 -13.04
CA ARG A 177 2.34 13.93 -13.19
C ARG A 177 1.40 13.18 -14.16
N PRO A 178 0.10 13.09 -13.85
CA PRO A 178 -0.88 12.58 -14.80
C PRO A 178 -0.82 13.36 -16.10
N SER A 179 -0.96 12.68 -17.23
CA SER A 179 -0.97 13.30 -18.56
C SER A 179 -2.28 14.05 -18.89
N GLY A 180 -3.28 14.02 -18.00
CA GLY A 180 -4.61 14.57 -18.22
C GLY A 180 -5.52 13.70 -19.12
N LYS A 181 -5.05 12.54 -19.59
CA LYS A 181 -5.82 11.61 -20.44
C LYS A 181 -6.50 10.50 -19.62
N THR A 182 -7.20 10.89 -18.56
CA THR A 182 -7.43 10.06 -17.35
C THR A 182 -8.69 9.20 -17.32
N ASN A 183 -9.32 8.95 -18.46
CA ASN A 183 -10.62 8.25 -18.48
C ASN A 183 -10.49 6.75 -18.75
N GLN A 184 -9.26 6.22 -18.83
CA GLN A 184 -8.99 4.87 -19.34
C GLN A 184 -8.40 3.90 -18.33
N CYS A 185 -8.09 4.33 -17.09
CA CYS A 185 -7.32 3.50 -16.15
C CYS A 185 -8.08 3.07 -14.89
N ILE A 186 -9.18 3.74 -14.54
CA ILE A 186 -10.05 3.35 -13.43
C ILE A 186 -11.41 2.92 -14.00
N SER A 187 -11.72 1.63 -13.90
CA SER A 187 -13.04 1.07 -14.18
C SER A 187 -13.99 1.43 -13.02
N SER A 188 -14.70 2.56 -13.17
CA SER A 188 -15.75 3.09 -12.29
C SER A 188 -15.36 3.46 -10.84
N PRO A 189 -16.04 4.45 -10.23
CA PRO A 189 -15.76 4.89 -8.86
C PRO A 189 -16.06 3.78 -7.84
N MET A 190 -15.23 3.71 -6.80
CA MET A 190 -15.48 2.90 -5.60
C MET A 190 -16.74 3.41 -4.90
N LEU A 191 -17.82 2.61 -4.92
CA LEU A 191 -18.90 2.67 -3.94
C LEU A 191 -18.42 2.14 -2.60
#